data_AF-A0A497PDD9-F1
#
_entry.id   AF-A0A497PDD9-F1
#
_cell.length_a   1.000
_cell.length_b   1.000
_cell.length_c   1.000
_cell.angle_alpha   90.00
_cell.angle_beta   90.00
_cell.angle_gamma   90.00
#
_symmetry.space_group_name_H-M   'P 1'
#
loop_
_entity.id
_entity.type
_entity.pdbx_description
1 polymer ?
#
loop_
_entity_poly.entity_id
_entity_poly.type
_entity_poly.pdbx_seq_one_letter_code
_entity_poly.pdbx_strand_id
1 'polypeptide(L)'
;MLRKIMLHVPLNRIIFLVFSDMDLKIFKPLYTLSYLSLIICELIMTKIIQSIYRKRKRLVLFPFLFLIILFQASSISYVDADSHYTGLQATSINKDLVLDPWGNLFYYLTYDISNIAGLTKYIFNLQLPTEAEDVTVYDHIGTLYYDLSEGESVKNLTVLLRYPLRGTIDNIVFNDSCSFTVKYRINVQNIVTQMDSWNHFMLKTNVSNSLNWTIETYAVTITLPEGAKSLQTTPSNADISQNLFTQSITFSFQNLTSVIDFDLFVEYEYAFFWSIFRPALWIGIPVLILVGVIIIRKRRKPYSSVVISKNVEILQSFVKTYERRLRLRSEMDSLEASFENKRIRKKDYNRRKRILEQRIRMLNKAIKKLANGVRLEGSKYKKFIERIERSEKEITSVNGEINHLRTQFRSKQISRNKYRDSQRKYNQKIERATADIEEIINKLREEAK
;
A
#
# COMPACT_ATOMS: atom_id res chain seq x y z
N MET A 1 -46.97 -17.67 63.77
CA MET A 1 -46.60 -16.44 64.51
C MET A 1 -46.12 -15.40 63.51
N LEU A 2 -46.73 -14.21 63.60
CA LEU A 2 -46.48 -12.98 62.84
C LEU A 2 -45.00 -12.60 62.65
N ARG A 3 -44.62 -12.15 61.44
CA ARG A 3 -44.42 -10.71 61.14
C ARG A 3 -44.11 -10.46 59.65
N LYS A 4 -44.96 -9.62 59.07
CA LYS A 4 -44.92 -9.05 57.72
C LYS A 4 -44.28 -7.66 57.86
N ILE A 5 -43.16 -7.36 57.20
CA ILE A 5 -42.63 -6.00 57.06
C ILE A 5 -42.78 -5.62 55.61
N MET A 6 -43.81 -4.80 55.34
CA MET A 6 -44.06 -4.13 54.08
C MET A 6 -43.49 -2.72 54.21
N LEU A 7 -42.44 -2.41 53.46
CA LEU A 7 -41.92 -1.05 53.30
C LEU A 7 -42.58 -0.45 52.06
N HIS A 8 -43.55 0.43 52.30
CA HIS A 8 -44.29 1.17 51.29
C HIS A 8 -43.53 2.48 51.03
N VAL A 9 -42.88 2.59 49.86
CA VAL A 9 -42.28 3.85 49.40
C VAL A 9 -43.26 4.50 48.40
N PRO A 10 -43.73 5.74 48.64
CA PRO A 10 -44.65 6.41 47.72
C PRO A 10 -43.91 6.98 46.49
N LEU A 11 -44.45 6.69 45.30
CA LEU A 11 -43.96 7.01 43.96
C LEU A 11 -43.90 8.51 43.60
N ASN A 12 -44.23 9.43 44.52
CA ASN A 12 -44.31 10.87 44.25
C ASN A 12 -42.97 11.62 44.40
N ARG A 13 -41.83 10.92 44.47
CA ARG A 13 -40.51 11.56 44.67
C ARG A 13 -39.46 11.31 43.59
N ILE A 14 -39.78 10.58 42.52
CA ILE A 14 -38.81 10.31 41.44
C ILE A 14 -38.98 11.23 40.23
N ILE A 15 -40.11 11.94 40.10
CA ILE A 15 -40.33 12.92 39.01
C ILE A 15 -39.64 14.27 39.27
N PHE A 16 -39.07 14.51 40.46
CA PHE A 16 -38.44 15.79 40.81
C PHE A 16 -36.92 15.86 40.60
N LEU A 17 -36.28 14.90 39.94
CA LEU A 17 -34.82 14.86 39.79
C LEU A 17 -34.27 14.71 38.36
N VAL A 18 -35.04 15.02 37.32
CA VAL A 18 -34.51 15.09 35.92
C VAL A 18 -35.03 16.30 35.12
N PHE A 19 -35.31 17.41 35.79
CA PHE A 19 -35.42 18.72 35.11
C PHE A 19 -34.77 19.80 35.99
N SER A 20 -33.47 19.60 36.24
CA SER A 20 -32.54 20.70 36.51
C SER A 20 -31.97 21.10 35.16
N ASP A 21 -31.93 22.40 34.87
CA ASP A 21 -31.48 23.03 33.62
C ASP A 21 -32.43 22.95 32.42
N MET A 22 -33.51 23.74 32.49
CA MET A 22 -33.90 24.58 31.35
C MET A 22 -34.75 25.78 31.82
N ASP A 23 -34.27 26.98 31.51
CA ASP A 23 -34.97 28.25 31.70
C ASP A 23 -36.29 28.27 30.92
N LEU A 24 -37.43 28.18 31.63
CA LEU A 24 -38.77 28.27 31.05
C LEU A 24 -39.62 29.30 31.81
N LYS A 25 -39.26 30.57 31.67
CA LYS A 25 -40.07 31.73 32.12
C LYS A 25 -41.27 32.06 31.22
N ILE A 26 -41.54 31.29 30.15
CA ILE A 26 -42.58 31.64 29.15
C ILE A 26 -43.78 30.67 29.10
N PHE A 27 -43.73 29.47 29.72
CA PHE A 27 -44.81 28.46 29.57
C PHE A 27 -45.79 28.31 30.74
N LYS A 28 -45.72 29.17 31.76
CA LYS A 28 -46.64 29.10 32.92
C LYS A 28 -48.13 29.39 32.65
N PRO A 29 -48.57 30.13 31.61
CA PRO A 29 -50.01 30.37 31.44
C PRO A 29 -50.76 29.31 30.62
N LEU A 30 -50.09 28.40 29.90
CA LEU A 30 -50.77 27.38 29.08
C LEU A 30 -51.13 26.10 29.83
N TYR A 31 -50.32 25.71 30.84
CA TYR A 31 -50.61 24.52 31.66
C TYR A 31 -51.76 24.74 32.65
N THR A 32 -51.97 25.96 33.13
CA THR A 32 -53.07 26.28 34.04
C THR A 32 -54.42 26.33 33.34
N LEU A 33 -54.47 26.75 32.06
CA LEU A 33 -55.69 26.72 31.24
C LEU A 33 -56.11 25.29 30.83
N SER A 34 -55.15 24.40 30.59
CA SER A 34 -55.39 22.96 30.37
C SER A 34 -55.94 22.27 31.63
N TYR A 35 -55.37 22.57 32.80
CA TYR A 35 -55.86 22.00 34.05
C TYR A 35 -57.25 22.52 34.45
N LEU A 36 -57.53 23.81 34.21
CA LEU A 36 -58.85 24.37 34.47
C LEU A 36 -59.92 23.81 33.52
N SER A 37 -59.58 23.58 32.25
CA SER A 37 -60.53 22.98 31.31
C SER A 37 -60.83 21.52 31.66
N LEU A 38 -59.85 20.76 32.15
CA LEU A 38 -60.04 19.41 32.66
C LEU A 38 -60.93 19.37 33.91
N ILE A 39 -60.70 20.29 34.87
CA ILE A 39 -61.50 20.38 36.10
C ILE A 39 -62.93 20.82 35.81
N ILE A 40 -63.12 21.76 34.88
CA ILE A 40 -64.46 22.18 34.44
C ILE A 40 -65.16 21.03 33.70
N CYS A 41 -64.44 20.26 32.88
CA CYS A 41 -64.99 19.09 32.21
C CYS A 41 -65.38 17.99 33.21
N GLU A 42 -64.59 17.74 34.26
CA GLU A 42 -64.96 16.83 35.36
C GLU A 42 -66.18 17.33 36.13
N LEU A 43 -66.28 18.63 36.43
CA LEU A 43 -67.43 19.21 37.13
C LEU A 43 -68.71 19.18 36.29
N ILE A 44 -68.60 19.37 34.98
CA ILE A 44 -69.73 19.26 34.05
C ILE A 44 -70.14 17.79 33.89
N MET A 45 -69.17 16.88 33.73
CA MET A 45 -69.43 15.44 33.62
C MET A 45 -70.06 14.89 34.89
N THR A 46 -69.57 15.28 36.08
CA THR A 46 -70.17 14.86 37.35
C THR A 46 -71.59 15.40 37.53
N LYS A 47 -71.89 16.64 37.13
CA LYS A 47 -73.26 17.18 37.16
C LYS A 47 -74.19 16.54 36.12
N ILE A 48 -73.70 16.22 34.92
CA ILE A 48 -74.45 15.49 33.90
C ILE A 48 -74.74 14.07 34.40
N ILE A 49 -73.75 13.40 34.99
CA ILE A 49 -73.91 12.07 35.59
C ILE A 49 -74.89 12.12 36.77
N GLN A 50 -74.84 13.13 37.65
CA GLN A 50 -75.80 13.30 38.74
C GLN A 50 -77.23 13.59 38.25
N SER A 51 -77.38 14.38 37.17
CA SER A 51 -78.66 14.67 36.52
C SER A 51 -79.28 13.42 35.90
N ILE A 52 -78.45 12.58 35.27
CA ILE A 52 -78.85 11.29 34.70
C ILE A 52 -79.19 10.28 35.82
N TYR A 53 -78.46 10.30 36.94
CA TYR A 53 -78.69 9.43 38.10
C TYR A 53 -80.04 9.72 38.80
N ARG A 54 -80.47 10.98 38.81
CA ARG A 54 -81.73 11.39 39.47
C ARG A 54 -82.99 10.97 38.70
N LYS A 55 -82.87 10.62 37.40
CA LYS A 55 -84.02 10.34 36.51
C LYS A 55 -84.25 8.86 36.19
N ARG A 56 -83.32 7.94 36.51
CA ARG A 56 -83.51 6.49 36.27
C ARG A 56 -83.08 5.65 37.47
N LYS A 57 -84.06 5.18 38.25
CA LYS A 57 -83.88 4.02 39.13
C LYS A 57 -83.52 2.79 38.28
N ARG A 58 -82.24 2.39 38.29
CA ARG A 58 -81.73 1.00 38.25
C ARG A 58 -80.22 0.97 37.91
N LEU A 59 -79.40 0.84 38.96
CA LEU A 59 -78.48 -0.28 39.19
C LEU A 59 -77.81 -0.95 37.96
N VAL A 60 -77.00 -0.24 37.16
CA VAL A 60 -76.11 -0.89 36.16
C VAL A 60 -74.70 -0.28 36.07
N LEU A 61 -74.40 0.87 36.70
CA LEU A 61 -73.10 1.55 36.50
C LEU A 61 -72.02 1.27 37.56
N PHE A 62 -72.36 0.60 38.67
CA PHE A 62 -71.37 0.20 39.68
C PHE A 62 -70.34 -0.84 39.20
N PRO A 63 -70.69 -1.88 38.40
CA PRO A 63 -69.69 -2.83 37.92
C PRO A 63 -68.71 -2.19 36.94
N PHE A 64 -69.11 -1.22 36.11
CA PHE A 64 -68.22 -0.59 35.13
C PHE A 64 -67.16 0.32 35.78
N LEU A 65 -67.54 1.08 36.80
CA LEU A 65 -66.60 1.97 37.50
C LEU A 65 -65.63 1.17 38.40
N PHE A 66 -66.09 0.04 38.95
CA PHE A 66 -65.24 -0.90 39.70
C PHE A 66 -64.28 -1.67 38.76
N LEU A 67 -64.71 -2.01 37.54
CA LEU A 67 -63.86 -2.67 36.54
C LEU A 67 -62.75 -1.75 36.04
N ILE A 68 -63.02 -0.46 35.86
CA ILE A 68 -62.02 0.54 35.46
C ILE A 68 -60.96 0.74 36.56
N ILE A 69 -61.35 0.74 37.83
CA ILE A 69 -60.42 0.86 38.97
C ILE A 69 -59.58 -0.43 39.15
N LEU A 70 -60.17 -1.62 38.94
CA LEU A 70 -59.43 -2.89 38.90
C LEU A 70 -58.48 -3.00 37.71
N PHE A 71 -58.82 -2.38 36.57
CA PHE A 71 -57.97 -2.36 35.38
C PHE A 71 -56.73 -1.48 35.54
N GLN A 72 -56.76 -0.46 36.41
CA GLN A 72 -55.60 0.41 36.64
C GLN A 72 -54.54 -0.18 37.59
N ALA A 73 -54.81 -1.32 38.24
CA ALA A 73 -53.89 -1.91 39.23
C ALA A 73 -53.56 -3.40 39.02
N SER A 74 -54.07 -4.05 37.96
CA SER A 74 -53.74 -5.44 37.66
C SER A 74 -52.58 -5.51 36.66
N SER A 75 -51.39 -5.87 37.15
CA SER A 75 -50.34 -6.40 36.28
C SER A 75 -50.79 -7.77 35.78
N ILE A 76 -51.28 -7.83 34.55
CA ILE A 76 -51.54 -9.10 33.87
C ILE A 76 -50.17 -9.68 33.52
N SER A 77 -49.68 -10.59 34.36
CA SER A 77 -48.54 -11.45 34.04
C SER A 77 -49.11 -12.71 33.40
N TYR A 78 -49.03 -12.77 32.07
CA TYR A 78 -49.34 -13.96 31.31
C TYR A 78 -48.03 -14.71 31.08
N VAL A 79 -47.93 -15.90 31.68
CA VAL A 79 -46.82 -16.83 31.41
C VAL A 79 -47.33 -17.83 30.38
N ASP A 80 -46.95 -17.60 29.13
CA ASP A 80 -47.23 -18.54 28.06
C ASP A 80 -46.25 -19.71 28.17
N ALA A 81 -46.74 -20.89 28.54
CA ALA A 81 -45.89 -22.06 28.75
C ALA A 81 -45.45 -22.75 27.44
N ASP A 82 -46.02 -22.36 26.29
CA ASP A 82 -45.96 -23.15 25.04
C ASP A 82 -45.38 -22.40 23.82
N SER A 83 -44.64 -21.33 24.03
CA SER A 83 -44.10 -20.57 22.92
C SER A 83 -42.64 -20.92 22.65
N HIS A 84 -42.42 -21.60 21.54
CA HIS A 84 -41.16 -21.61 20.81
C HIS A 84 -40.79 -20.20 20.33
N TYR A 85 -40.62 -19.24 21.24
CA TYR A 85 -40.19 -17.89 20.91
C TYR A 85 -38.73 -17.94 20.50
N THR A 86 -38.45 -17.70 19.23
CA THR A 86 -37.12 -17.36 18.74
C THR A 86 -36.80 -15.91 19.09
N GLY A 87 -36.78 -15.58 20.39
CA GLY A 87 -36.45 -14.27 20.93
C GLY A 87 -34.96 -13.97 20.80
N LEU A 88 -34.52 -13.68 19.57
CA LEU A 88 -33.20 -13.13 19.32
C LEU A 88 -33.26 -11.61 19.41
N GLN A 89 -32.26 -11.05 20.05
CA GLN A 89 -32.05 -9.62 20.09
C GLN A 89 -30.69 -9.30 19.47
N ALA A 90 -30.70 -8.32 18.57
CA ALA A 90 -29.48 -7.69 18.11
C ALA A 90 -29.19 -6.50 19.02
N THR A 91 -28.12 -6.60 19.81
CA THR A 91 -27.61 -5.50 20.64
C THR A 91 -27.14 -4.36 19.74
N SER A 92 -26.45 -4.68 18.66
CA SER A 92 -26.01 -3.68 17.68
C SER A 92 -25.99 -4.27 16.28
N ILE A 93 -26.40 -3.46 15.29
CA ILE A 93 -26.18 -3.75 13.87
C ILE A 93 -25.53 -2.52 13.25
N ASN A 94 -24.33 -2.71 12.73
CA ASN A 94 -23.57 -1.67 12.03
C ASN A 94 -23.51 -2.01 10.55
N LYS A 95 -24.10 -1.16 9.72
CA LYS A 95 -24.13 -1.27 8.26
C LYS A 95 -23.23 -0.20 7.66
N ASP A 96 -22.01 -0.59 7.30
CA ASP A 96 -21.07 0.31 6.65
C ASP A 96 -21.14 0.14 5.12
N LEU A 97 -21.36 1.25 4.44
CA LEU A 97 -21.54 1.39 3.00
C LEU A 97 -20.37 2.20 2.46
N VAL A 98 -19.43 1.54 1.79
CA VAL A 98 -18.24 2.20 1.26
C VAL A 98 -18.38 2.33 -0.25
N LEU A 99 -18.57 3.57 -0.71
CA LEU A 99 -18.64 3.89 -2.14
C LEU A 99 -17.24 4.18 -2.68
N ASP A 100 -16.83 3.39 -3.65
CA ASP A 100 -15.51 3.46 -4.27
C ASP A 100 -15.54 4.36 -5.52
N PRO A 101 -14.48 5.17 -5.79
CA PRO A 101 -14.38 5.99 -7.00
C PRO A 101 -14.59 5.27 -8.33
N TRP A 102 -14.42 3.95 -8.36
CA TRP A 102 -14.58 3.11 -9.56
C TRP A 102 -16.00 2.56 -9.75
N GLY A 103 -16.98 2.97 -8.93
CA GLY A 103 -18.38 2.59 -9.11
C GLY A 103 -18.75 1.25 -8.48
N ASN A 104 -18.02 0.83 -7.44
CA ASN A 104 -18.39 -0.31 -6.60
C ASN A 104 -18.96 0.20 -5.27
N LEU A 105 -20.00 -0.47 -4.76
CA LEU A 105 -20.51 -0.26 -3.42
C LEU A 105 -20.26 -1.50 -2.56
N PHE A 106 -19.45 -1.33 -1.53
CA PHE A 106 -19.15 -2.40 -0.58
C PHE A 106 -20.03 -2.28 0.65
N TYR A 107 -20.68 -3.38 1.01
CA TYR A 107 -21.50 -3.50 2.20
C TYR A 107 -20.74 -4.32 3.24
N TYR A 108 -20.67 -3.78 4.47
CA TYR A 108 -20.16 -4.48 5.65
C TYR A 108 -21.25 -4.43 6.71
N LEU A 109 -21.91 -5.55 6.96
CA LEU A 109 -22.96 -5.66 7.96
C LEU A 109 -22.43 -6.45 9.14
N THR A 110 -22.17 -5.77 10.25
CA THR A 110 -21.73 -6.39 11.49
C THR A 110 -22.92 -6.55 12.40
N TYR A 111 -23.18 -7.79 12.82
CA TYR A 111 -24.29 -8.16 13.69
C TYR A 111 -23.74 -8.56 15.05
N ASP A 112 -24.10 -7.80 16.08
CA ASP A 112 -23.88 -8.17 17.48
C ASP A 112 -25.18 -8.72 18.05
N ILE A 113 -25.22 -10.04 18.21
CA ILE A 113 -26.44 -10.77 18.55
C ILE A 113 -26.29 -11.37 19.95
N SER A 114 -27.35 -11.27 20.74
CA SER A 114 -27.51 -11.98 22.01
C SER A 114 -28.75 -12.86 21.97
N ASN A 115 -28.65 -14.04 22.59
CA ASN A 115 -29.77 -14.96 22.68
C ASN A 115 -30.51 -14.77 24.01
N ILE A 116 -31.71 -14.18 23.96
CA ILE A 116 -32.59 -14.06 25.13
C ILE A 116 -33.62 -15.21 25.20
N ALA A 117 -33.74 -16.00 24.14
CA ALA A 117 -34.74 -17.05 24.02
C ALA A 117 -34.46 -18.23 24.95
N GLY A 118 -35.48 -19.07 25.17
CA GLY A 118 -35.34 -20.33 25.92
C GLY A 118 -34.63 -21.45 25.16
N LEU A 119 -34.16 -21.20 23.94
CA LEU A 119 -33.65 -22.22 23.01
C LEU A 119 -32.24 -21.88 22.53
N THR A 120 -31.43 -22.90 22.32
CA THR A 120 -30.07 -22.75 21.78
C THR A 120 -30.11 -22.56 20.26
N LYS A 121 -29.33 -21.61 19.73
CA LYS A 121 -29.28 -21.32 18.29
C LYS A 121 -27.85 -21.23 17.74
N TYR A 122 -27.63 -21.78 16.56
CA TYR A 122 -26.32 -21.79 15.91
C TYR A 122 -26.40 -21.57 14.39
N ILE A 123 -27.61 -21.48 13.82
CA ILE A 123 -27.86 -21.23 12.40
C ILE A 123 -28.66 -19.94 12.25
N PHE A 124 -28.23 -19.08 11.33
CA PHE A 124 -28.83 -17.78 11.06
C PHE A 124 -29.14 -17.63 9.58
N ASN A 125 -30.39 -17.29 9.27
CA ASN A 125 -30.84 -17.08 7.90
C ASN A 125 -30.97 -15.58 7.65
N LEU A 126 -30.28 -15.09 6.63
CA LEU A 126 -30.24 -13.69 6.22
C LEU A 126 -30.68 -13.59 4.76
N GLN A 127 -31.26 -12.46 4.38
CA GLN A 127 -31.64 -12.17 2.99
C GLN A 127 -30.73 -11.09 2.42
N LEU A 128 -30.13 -11.37 1.27
CA LEU A 128 -29.29 -10.45 0.53
C LEU A 128 -29.98 -10.06 -0.80
N PRO A 129 -29.70 -8.87 -1.35
CA PRO A 129 -30.12 -8.50 -2.69
C PRO A 129 -29.60 -9.49 -3.75
N THR A 130 -30.36 -9.72 -4.82
CA THR A 130 -29.96 -10.60 -5.94
C THR A 130 -28.65 -10.16 -6.60
N GLU A 131 -28.40 -8.86 -6.64
CA GLU A 131 -27.21 -8.22 -7.20
C GLU A 131 -25.96 -8.36 -6.31
N ALA A 132 -26.06 -9.00 -5.14
CA ALA A 132 -24.92 -9.18 -4.24
C ALA A 132 -23.89 -10.16 -4.83
N GLU A 133 -22.66 -9.68 -5.00
CA GLU A 133 -21.47 -10.40 -5.46
C GLU A 133 -20.44 -10.51 -4.33
N ASP A 134 -19.49 -11.44 -4.48
CA ASP A 134 -18.34 -11.59 -3.56
C ASP A 134 -18.73 -11.70 -2.08
N VAL A 135 -19.82 -12.42 -1.79
CA VAL A 135 -20.33 -12.62 -0.42
C VAL A 135 -19.31 -13.40 0.41
N THR A 136 -18.95 -12.84 1.56
CA THR A 136 -18.04 -13.43 2.54
C THR A 136 -18.56 -13.19 3.94
N VAL A 137 -18.45 -14.21 4.79
CA VAL A 137 -18.89 -14.14 6.19
C VAL A 137 -17.72 -14.48 7.10
N TYR A 138 -17.48 -13.63 8.10
CA TYR A 138 -16.37 -13.81 9.03
C TYR A 138 -16.72 -13.28 10.42
N ASP A 139 -16.02 -13.79 11.42
CA ASP A 139 -16.01 -13.25 12.78
C ASP A 139 -14.61 -12.70 13.11
N HIS A 140 -14.40 -12.31 14.36
CA HIS A 140 -13.11 -11.82 14.85
C HIS A 140 -11.97 -12.86 14.77
N ILE A 141 -12.29 -14.15 14.60
CA ILE A 141 -11.31 -15.25 14.51
C ILE A 141 -10.98 -15.56 13.05
N GLY A 142 -11.95 -15.42 12.14
CA GLY A 142 -11.75 -15.63 10.71
C GLY A 142 -13.05 -15.97 9.98
N THR A 143 -12.94 -16.62 8.83
CA THR A 143 -14.12 -16.97 8.01
C THR A 143 -15.03 -17.99 8.70
N LEU A 144 -16.34 -17.82 8.53
CA LEU A 144 -17.38 -18.74 9.00
C LEU A 144 -17.86 -19.64 7.86
N TYR A 145 -18.46 -20.77 8.22
CA TYR A 145 -19.16 -21.60 7.24
C TYR A 145 -20.51 -20.95 6.91
N TYR A 146 -20.80 -20.84 5.62
CA TYR A 146 -22.08 -20.34 5.14
C TYR A 146 -22.51 -21.07 3.86
N ASP A 147 -23.81 -21.10 3.65
CA ASP A 147 -24.43 -21.58 2.41
C ASP A 147 -25.21 -20.45 1.76
N LEU A 148 -25.12 -20.36 0.43
CA LEU A 148 -25.78 -19.33 -0.36
C LEU A 148 -26.72 -20.02 -1.36
N SER A 149 -28.02 -19.80 -1.19
CA SER A 149 -29.02 -20.27 -2.14
C SER A 149 -29.64 -19.10 -2.89
N GLU A 150 -29.65 -19.16 -4.22
CA GLU A 150 -30.28 -18.15 -5.07
C GLU A 150 -31.79 -18.38 -5.13
N GLY A 151 -32.58 -17.40 -4.67
CA GLY A 151 -34.03 -17.36 -4.85
C GLY A 151 -34.42 -16.44 -6.01
N GLU A 152 -35.70 -16.47 -6.42
CA GLU A 152 -36.20 -15.69 -7.56
C GLU A 152 -36.06 -14.17 -7.38
N SER A 153 -36.16 -13.67 -6.14
CA SER A 153 -36.14 -12.23 -5.83
C SER A 153 -35.09 -11.81 -4.79
N VAL A 154 -34.54 -12.75 -4.02
CA VAL A 154 -33.54 -12.53 -2.97
C VAL A 154 -32.57 -13.71 -2.90
N LYS A 155 -31.32 -13.45 -2.50
CA LYS A 155 -30.33 -14.47 -2.15
C LYS A 155 -30.47 -14.82 -0.68
N ASN A 156 -30.76 -16.07 -0.35
CA ASN A 156 -30.80 -16.51 1.05
C ASN A 156 -29.41 -16.97 1.48
N LEU A 157 -28.91 -16.39 2.56
CA LEU A 157 -27.63 -16.69 3.17
C LEU A 157 -27.87 -17.40 4.50
N THR A 158 -27.38 -18.63 4.62
CA THR A 158 -27.44 -19.42 5.86
C THR A 158 -26.06 -19.43 6.50
N VAL A 159 -25.91 -18.81 7.67
CA VAL A 159 -24.65 -18.70 8.42
C VAL A 159 -24.64 -19.70 9.57
N LEU A 160 -23.56 -20.47 9.69
CA LEU A 160 -23.32 -21.39 10.80
C LEU A 160 -22.28 -20.79 11.75
N LEU A 161 -22.68 -20.59 13.01
CA LEU A 161 -21.79 -20.07 14.05
C LEU A 161 -20.80 -21.14 14.52
N ARG A 162 -19.63 -20.70 15.01
CA ARG A 162 -18.59 -21.61 15.56
C ARG A 162 -19.04 -22.34 16.82
N TYR A 163 -19.88 -21.69 17.62
CA TYR A 163 -20.43 -22.22 18.85
C TYR A 163 -21.91 -21.90 18.93
N PRO A 164 -22.69 -22.78 19.59
CA PRO A 164 -24.10 -22.53 19.82
C PRO A 164 -24.30 -21.40 20.84
N LEU A 165 -25.20 -20.47 20.52
CA LEU A 165 -25.63 -19.41 21.43
C LEU A 165 -26.72 -19.94 22.36
N ARG A 166 -26.40 -20.08 23.65
CA ARG A 166 -27.35 -20.49 24.67
C ARG A 166 -28.04 -19.25 25.25
N GLY A 167 -29.37 -19.32 25.34
CA GLY A 167 -30.17 -18.29 25.99
C GLY A 167 -30.51 -18.69 27.42
N THR A 168 -31.78 -18.93 27.72
CA THR A 168 -32.24 -19.38 29.05
C THR A 168 -32.60 -20.87 29.01
N ILE A 169 -31.85 -21.72 29.69
CA ILE A 169 -32.10 -23.18 29.72
C ILE A 169 -32.27 -23.58 31.18
N ASP A 170 -33.36 -24.28 31.53
CA ASP A 170 -33.65 -24.75 32.89
C ASP A 170 -33.59 -23.65 33.97
N ASN A 171 -34.12 -22.46 33.66
CA ASN A 171 -34.06 -21.24 34.49
C ASN A 171 -32.64 -20.67 34.71
N ILE A 172 -31.64 -21.13 33.96
CA ILE A 172 -30.28 -20.59 33.95
C ILE A 172 -30.12 -19.70 32.72
N VAL A 173 -29.83 -18.42 32.94
CA VAL A 173 -29.59 -17.43 31.88
C VAL A 173 -28.11 -17.46 31.51
N PHE A 174 -27.78 -17.91 30.29
CA PHE A 174 -26.40 -17.92 29.78
C PHE A 174 -26.01 -16.59 29.14
N ASN A 175 -26.97 -15.90 28.49
CA ASN A 175 -26.77 -14.63 27.79
C ASN A 175 -25.56 -14.66 26.83
N ASP A 176 -25.37 -15.79 26.13
CA ASP A 176 -24.28 -15.91 25.15
C ASP A 176 -24.52 -14.89 24.03
N SER A 177 -23.46 -14.18 23.64
CA SER A 177 -23.45 -13.23 22.54
C SER A 177 -22.41 -13.60 21.49
N CYS A 178 -22.66 -13.23 20.24
CA CYS A 178 -21.73 -13.42 19.14
C CYS A 178 -21.78 -12.21 18.21
N SER A 179 -20.62 -11.90 17.65
CA SER A 179 -20.44 -10.90 16.62
C SER A 179 -19.90 -11.54 15.35
N PHE A 180 -20.57 -11.28 14.22
CA PHE A 180 -20.07 -11.66 12.90
C PHE A 180 -20.40 -10.60 11.86
N THR A 181 -19.60 -10.55 10.81
CA THR A 181 -19.72 -9.59 9.72
C THR A 181 -20.00 -10.30 8.41
N VAL A 182 -20.98 -9.79 7.67
CA VAL A 182 -21.27 -10.17 6.28
C VAL A 182 -20.77 -9.06 5.37
N LYS A 183 -19.86 -9.42 4.46
CA LYS A 183 -19.32 -8.52 3.45
C LYS A 183 -19.78 -8.96 2.07
N TYR A 184 -20.28 -8.02 1.27
CA TYR A 184 -20.60 -8.25 -0.14
C TYR A 184 -20.45 -6.96 -0.95
N ARG A 185 -20.45 -7.11 -2.29
CA ARG A 185 -20.30 -6.03 -3.26
C ARG A 185 -21.56 -5.93 -4.13
N ILE A 186 -22.01 -4.71 -4.43
CA ILE A 186 -23.07 -4.44 -5.41
C ILE A 186 -22.56 -3.42 -6.43
N ASN A 187 -23.00 -3.58 -7.69
CA ASN A 187 -22.75 -2.61 -8.75
C ASN A 187 -23.65 -1.37 -8.58
N VAL A 188 -23.05 -0.20 -8.64
CA VAL A 188 -23.67 1.09 -8.32
C VAL A 188 -24.74 1.53 -9.34
N GLN A 189 -24.78 0.94 -10.54
CA GLN A 189 -25.65 1.38 -11.65
C GLN A 189 -27.14 1.53 -11.30
N ASN A 190 -27.67 0.69 -10.39
CA ASN A 190 -29.08 0.71 -10.00
C ASN A 190 -29.36 1.48 -8.69
N ILE A 191 -28.30 1.93 -7.99
CA ILE A 191 -28.38 2.48 -6.63
C ILE A 191 -28.03 3.98 -6.62
N VAL A 192 -27.10 4.41 -7.48
CA VAL A 192 -26.74 5.82 -7.62
C VAL A 192 -27.32 6.38 -8.90
N THR A 193 -28.12 7.42 -8.78
CA THR A 193 -28.67 8.18 -9.91
C THR A 193 -27.92 9.49 -10.07
N GLN A 194 -27.44 9.77 -11.27
CA GLN A 194 -26.91 11.08 -11.63
C GLN A 194 -28.07 12.08 -11.74
N MET A 195 -27.93 13.24 -11.09
CA MET A 195 -28.93 14.31 -11.14
C MET A 195 -28.69 15.24 -12.35
N ASP A 196 -29.41 16.37 -12.43
CA ASP A 196 -29.35 17.31 -13.56
C ASP A 196 -27.95 17.90 -13.84
N SER A 197 -27.05 17.88 -12.85
CA SER A 197 -25.67 18.35 -12.95
C SER A 197 -24.67 17.21 -13.08
N TRP A 198 -23.62 17.38 -13.89
CA TRP A 198 -22.61 16.35 -14.15
C TRP A 198 -21.81 15.89 -12.93
N ASN A 199 -21.77 16.70 -11.87
CA ASN A 199 -21.07 16.37 -10.64
C ASN A 199 -22.01 16.01 -9.49
N HIS A 200 -23.34 15.98 -9.70
CA HIS A 200 -24.31 15.73 -8.64
C HIS A 200 -24.88 14.33 -8.74
N PHE A 201 -24.84 13.61 -7.62
CA PHE A 201 -25.26 12.23 -7.53
C PHE A 201 -26.15 12.03 -6.31
N MET A 202 -27.14 11.15 -6.45
CA MET A 202 -28.01 10.75 -5.37
C MET A 202 -27.82 9.25 -5.13
N LEU A 203 -27.38 8.90 -3.93
CA LEU A 203 -27.31 7.52 -3.45
C LEU A 203 -28.62 7.20 -2.73
N LYS A 204 -29.34 6.19 -3.23
CA LYS A 204 -30.52 5.63 -2.56
C LYS A 204 -30.14 4.33 -1.86
N THR A 205 -30.30 4.25 -0.55
CA THR A 205 -30.15 2.98 0.18
C THR A 205 -31.33 2.75 1.10
N ASN A 206 -31.80 1.51 1.17
CA ASN A 206 -32.88 1.14 2.06
C ASN A 206 -32.33 0.64 3.41
N VAL A 207 -32.99 1.05 4.48
CA VAL A 207 -32.89 0.41 5.80
C VAL A 207 -34.10 -0.49 5.92
N SER A 208 -33.89 -1.76 5.57
CA SER A 208 -34.87 -2.83 5.76
C SER A 208 -34.36 -3.75 6.83
N ASN A 209 -35.23 -4.02 7.80
CA ASN A 209 -35.00 -5.06 8.76
C ASN A 209 -35.79 -6.30 8.32
N SER A 210 -35.24 -7.06 7.37
CA SER A 210 -35.79 -8.38 6.99
C SER A 210 -35.63 -9.44 8.09
N LEU A 211 -35.05 -9.05 9.23
CA LEU A 211 -34.81 -9.91 10.37
C LEU A 211 -35.97 -9.79 11.35
N ASN A 212 -36.49 -10.94 11.78
CA ASN A 212 -37.54 -11.04 12.81
C ASN A 212 -36.99 -10.76 14.23
N TRP A 213 -36.00 -9.88 14.37
CA TRP A 213 -35.29 -9.60 15.63
C TRP A 213 -35.57 -8.18 16.09
N THR A 214 -35.51 -7.98 17.40
CA THR A 214 -35.49 -6.64 17.99
C THR A 214 -34.06 -6.10 17.97
N ILE A 215 -33.89 -4.88 17.48
CA ILE A 215 -32.58 -4.23 17.37
C ILE A 215 -32.52 -3.06 18.36
N GLU A 216 -31.60 -3.10 19.31
CA GLU A 216 -31.42 -1.99 20.26
C GLU A 216 -30.79 -0.77 19.59
N THR A 217 -29.69 -1.00 18.85
CA THR A 217 -28.96 0.06 18.14
C THR A 217 -28.71 -0.35 16.70
N TYR A 218 -29.11 0.50 15.76
CA TYR A 218 -28.87 0.31 14.33
C TYR A 218 -28.15 1.53 13.77
N ALA A 219 -26.92 1.35 13.30
CA ALA A 219 -26.11 2.41 12.72
C ALA A 219 -25.85 2.13 11.24
N VAL A 220 -26.07 3.15 10.40
CA VAL A 220 -25.71 3.12 8.98
C VAL A 220 -24.64 4.16 8.72
N THR A 221 -23.46 3.71 8.33
CA THR A 221 -22.34 4.58 7.96
C THR A 221 -22.17 4.57 6.46
N ILE A 222 -22.33 5.72 5.80
CA ILE A 222 -22.09 5.87 4.37
C ILE A 222 -20.78 6.62 4.19
N THR A 223 -19.75 5.94 3.70
CA THR A 223 -18.46 6.53 3.34
C THR A 223 -18.45 6.88 1.86
N LEU A 224 -18.37 8.17 1.57
CA LEU A 224 -18.28 8.71 0.22
C LEU A 224 -16.85 8.60 -0.34
N PRO A 225 -16.69 8.57 -1.69
CA PRO A 225 -15.39 8.52 -2.34
C PRO A 225 -14.55 9.77 -2.06
N GLU A 226 -13.25 9.71 -2.33
CA GLU A 226 -12.35 10.82 -2.02
C GLU A 226 -12.74 12.12 -2.72
N GLY A 227 -12.84 13.20 -1.96
CA GLY A 227 -13.20 14.52 -2.50
C GLY A 227 -14.69 14.71 -2.78
N ALA A 228 -15.52 13.70 -2.54
CA ALA A 228 -16.97 13.88 -2.52
C ALA A 228 -17.41 14.70 -1.31
N LYS A 229 -18.47 15.48 -1.50
CA LYS A 229 -19.09 16.29 -0.44
C LYS A 229 -20.59 16.05 -0.38
N SER A 230 -21.12 15.75 0.80
CA SER A 230 -22.57 15.66 1.02
C SER A 230 -23.21 17.04 0.90
N LEU A 231 -24.28 17.14 0.10
CA LEU A 231 -25.08 18.36 -0.04
C LEU A 231 -26.31 18.28 0.88
N GLN A 232 -27.04 17.17 0.79
CA GLN A 232 -28.27 16.95 1.53
C GLN A 232 -28.38 15.48 1.96
N THR A 233 -28.93 15.26 3.15
CA THR A 233 -29.21 13.94 3.71
C THR A 233 -30.68 13.86 4.11
N THR A 234 -31.29 12.72 3.83
CA THR A 234 -32.64 12.40 4.31
C THR A 234 -32.58 11.07 5.04
N PRO A 235 -32.87 11.03 6.36
CA PRO A 235 -33.31 12.13 7.23
C PRO A 235 -32.17 13.12 7.58
N SER A 236 -32.50 14.36 7.96
CA SER A 236 -31.52 15.44 8.15
C SER A 236 -30.62 15.29 9.39
N ASN A 237 -30.92 14.37 10.31
CA ASN A 237 -30.24 14.17 11.59
C ASN A 237 -29.01 13.25 11.49
N ALA A 238 -28.23 13.39 10.42
CA ALA A 238 -27.06 12.55 10.18
C ALA A 238 -25.79 13.17 10.80
N ASP A 239 -24.99 12.34 11.46
CA ASP A 239 -23.68 12.76 11.97
C ASP A 239 -22.64 12.70 10.85
N ILE A 240 -22.03 13.85 10.56
CA ILE A 240 -21.06 13.98 9.49
C ILE A 240 -19.66 13.99 10.10
N SER A 241 -18.85 13.00 9.74
CA SER A 241 -17.43 12.95 10.06
C SER A 241 -16.61 13.12 8.78
N GLN A 242 -15.51 13.88 8.88
CA GLN A 242 -14.62 14.13 7.76
C GLN A 242 -13.22 13.64 8.10
N ASN A 243 -12.71 12.71 7.30
CA ASN A 243 -11.30 12.34 7.24
C ASN A 243 -10.62 13.21 6.16
N LEU A 244 -9.29 13.23 6.11
CA LEU A 244 -8.49 14.13 5.25
C LEU A 244 -8.99 14.22 3.80
N PHE A 245 -9.46 13.11 3.21
CA PHE A 245 -9.98 13.07 1.85
C PHE A 245 -11.36 12.43 1.71
N THR A 246 -11.90 11.76 2.73
CA THR A 246 -13.20 11.07 2.66
C THR A 246 -14.18 11.64 3.67
N GLN A 247 -15.46 11.64 3.33
CA GLN A 247 -16.54 12.05 4.21
C GLN A 247 -17.40 10.83 4.55
N SER A 248 -17.71 10.64 5.83
CA SER A 248 -18.59 9.57 6.29
C SER A 248 -19.82 10.14 7.00
N ILE A 249 -20.98 9.66 6.60
CA ILE A 249 -22.29 10.11 7.09
C ILE A 249 -22.89 8.97 7.90
N THR A 250 -23.18 9.22 9.17
CA THR A 250 -23.65 8.19 10.09
C THR A 250 -25.08 8.48 10.50
N PHE A 251 -25.98 7.53 10.27
CA PHE A 251 -27.36 7.57 10.75
C PHE A 251 -27.50 6.58 11.89
N SER A 252 -27.92 7.06 13.06
CA SER A 252 -28.16 6.22 14.23
C SER A 252 -29.65 6.12 14.53
N PHE A 253 -30.12 4.90 14.74
CA PHE A 253 -31.49 4.58 15.09
C PHE A 253 -31.49 3.69 16.32
N GLN A 254 -32.46 3.92 17.21
CA GLN A 254 -32.61 3.15 18.44
C GLN A 254 -33.94 2.41 18.45
N ASN A 255 -33.95 1.20 19.02
CA ASN A 255 -35.13 0.37 19.24
C ASN A 255 -35.94 0.14 17.96
N LEU A 256 -35.29 -0.40 16.92
CA LEU A 256 -35.96 -0.78 15.68
C LEU A 256 -36.63 -2.15 15.81
N THR A 257 -37.88 -2.23 15.37
CA THR A 257 -38.65 -3.47 15.22
C THR A 257 -38.65 -3.95 13.77
N SER A 258 -38.91 -5.24 13.55
CA SER A 258 -38.91 -5.94 12.25
C SER A 258 -39.95 -5.47 11.21
N VAL A 259 -40.68 -4.38 11.47
CA VAL A 259 -41.79 -3.89 10.63
C VAL A 259 -41.44 -2.53 9.97
N ILE A 260 -40.26 -1.98 10.28
CA ILE A 260 -39.89 -0.64 9.85
C ILE A 260 -38.94 -0.73 8.66
N ASP A 261 -39.44 -0.31 7.50
CA ASP A 261 -38.65 -0.09 6.28
C ASP A 261 -38.68 1.41 5.93
N PHE A 262 -37.51 2.01 5.73
CA PHE A 262 -37.41 3.38 5.22
C PHE A 262 -36.21 3.55 4.29
N ASP A 263 -36.35 4.50 3.36
CA ASP A 263 -35.31 4.84 2.40
C ASP A 263 -34.45 5.98 2.94
N LEU A 264 -33.13 5.82 2.82
CA LEU A 264 -32.12 6.84 3.06
C LEU A 264 -31.67 7.41 1.72
N PHE A 265 -31.59 8.74 1.66
CA PHE A 265 -31.11 9.47 0.50
C PHE A 265 -29.92 10.33 0.90
N VAL A 266 -28.84 10.20 0.14
CA VAL A 266 -27.66 11.04 0.27
C VAL A 266 -27.36 11.68 -1.07
N GLU A 267 -27.52 12.99 -1.14
CA GLU A 267 -27.09 13.80 -2.26
C GLU A 267 -25.65 14.23 -2.03
N TYR A 268 -24.80 14.03 -3.02
CA TYR A 268 -23.40 14.38 -2.94
C TYR A 268 -22.86 14.94 -4.26
N GLU A 269 -21.89 15.84 -4.13
CA GLU A 269 -21.10 16.36 -5.25
C GLU A 269 -19.80 15.54 -5.37
N TYR A 270 -19.48 15.08 -6.57
CA TYR A 270 -18.24 14.40 -6.88
C TYR A 270 -17.71 14.83 -8.24
N ALA A 271 -16.50 15.38 -8.25
CA ALA A 271 -15.87 15.83 -9.48
C ALA A 271 -14.95 14.75 -10.07
N PHE A 272 -15.04 14.52 -11.38
CA PHE A 272 -14.34 13.44 -12.09
C PHE A 272 -12.81 13.45 -11.92
N PHE A 273 -12.19 14.61 -11.63
CA PHE A 273 -10.75 14.70 -11.44
C PHE A 273 -10.26 13.89 -10.22
N TRP A 274 -11.12 13.67 -9.23
CA TRP A 274 -10.82 12.85 -8.06
C TRP A 274 -10.61 11.38 -8.41
N SER A 275 -11.24 10.86 -9.48
CA SER A 275 -11.02 9.47 -9.92
C SER A 275 -9.58 9.23 -10.40
N ILE A 276 -8.88 10.28 -10.83
CA ILE A 276 -7.47 10.23 -11.27
C ILE A 276 -6.51 10.32 -10.07
N PHE A 277 -6.97 10.74 -8.89
CA PHE A 277 -6.12 10.99 -7.73
C PHE A 277 -5.28 9.79 -7.32
N ARG A 278 -5.91 8.61 -7.15
CA ARG A 278 -5.20 7.37 -6.77
C ARG A 278 -4.16 6.98 -7.84
N PRO A 279 -4.50 6.82 -9.13
CA PRO A 279 -3.50 6.57 -10.18
C PRO A 279 -2.38 7.62 -10.24
N ALA A 280 -2.71 8.90 -10.08
CA ALA A 280 -1.73 9.99 -10.09
C ALA A 280 -0.76 9.90 -8.91
N LEU A 281 -1.20 9.46 -7.72
CA LEU A 281 -0.30 9.19 -6.59
C LEU A 281 0.64 8.02 -6.90
N TRP A 282 0.12 6.92 -7.46
CA TRP A 282 0.94 5.76 -7.83
C TRP A 282 2.02 6.08 -8.87
N ILE A 283 1.74 7.00 -9.80
CA ILE A 283 2.72 7.49 -10.79
C ILE A 283 3.61 8.59 -10.19
N GLY A 284 3.05 9.43 -9.33
CA GLY A 284 3.75 10.54 -8.69
C GLY A 284 4.88 10.09 -7.79
N ILE A 285 4.69 9.01 -7.01
CA ILE A 285 5.72 8.43 -6.12
C ILE A 285 7.00 8.02 -6.89
N PRO A 286 6.96 7.16 -7.93
CA PRO A 286 8.16 6.76 -8.66
C PRO A 286 8.79 7.93 -9.42
N VAL A 287 7.99 8.87 -9.96
CA VAL A 287 8.52 10.10 -10.57
C VAL A 287 9.27 10.94 -9.54
N LEU A 288 8.71 11.13 -8.34
CA LEU A 288 9.37 11.86 -7.25
C LEU A 288 10.66 11.17 -6.80
N ILE A 289 10.66 9.83 -6.73
CA ILE A 289 11.87 9.05 -6.44
C ILE A 289 12.92 9.26 -7.54
N LEU A 290 12.54 9.18 -8.82
CA LEU A 290 13.46 9.38 -9.94
C LEU A 290 14.04 10.80 -9.93
N VAL A 291 13.19 11.82 -9.75
CA VAL A 291 13.60 13.21 -9.61
C VAL A 291 14.52 13.37 -8.40
N GLY A 292 14.20 12.74 -7.26
CA GLY A 292 15.04 12.69 -6.07
C GLY A 292 16.42 12.09 -6.36
N VAL A 293 16.49 10.96 -7.07
CA VAL A 293 17.73 10.32 -7.50
C VAL A 293 18.52 11.22 -8.45
N ILE A 294 17.87 11.87 -9.41
CA ILE A 294 18.51 12.81 -10.34
C ILE A 294 19.06 14.02 -9.57
N ILE A 295 18.30 14.58 -8.63
CA ILE A 295 18.72 15.70 -7.79
C ILE A 295 19.89 15.27 -6.91
N ILE A 296 19.84 14.11 -6.26
CA ILE A 296 20.94 13.57 -5.45
C ILE A 296 22.17 13.32 -6.32
N ARG A 297 22.03 12.75 -7.51
CA ARG A 297 23.14 12.55 -8.46
C ARG A 297 23.74 13.86 -8.94
N LYS A 298 22.93 14.88 -9.21
CA LYS A 298 23.41 16.23 -9.58
C LYS A 298 24.03 16.98 -8.39
N ARG A 299 23.53 16.77 -7.16
CA ARG A 299 24.02 17.39 -5.92
C ARG A 299 25.24 16.69 -5.33
N ARG A 300 25.44 15.41 -5.66
CA ARG A 300 26.78 14.81 -5.69
C ARG A 300 27.54 15.55 -6.78
N LYS A 301 27.93 16.80 -6.49
CA LYS A 301 29.14 17.38 -7.05
C LYS A 301 30.17 16.28 -6.97
N PRO A 302 30.93 16.00 -8.03
CA PRO A 302 32.04 15.09 -7.89
C PRO A 302 32.84 15.62 -6.71
N TYR A 303 32.83 14.88 -5.59
CA TYR A 303 34.02 14.81 -4.76
C TYR A 303 35.11 14.64 -5.78
N SER A 304 36.04 15.58 -5.85
CA SER A 304 37.02 15.75 -6.89
C SER A 304 37.84 14.46 -7.04
N SER A 305 37.22 13.45 -7.66
CA SER A 305 37.84 12.35 -8.31
C SER A 305 38.46 13.03 -9.49
N VAL A 306 39.71 13.42 -9.26
CA VAL A 306 40.76 13.58 -10.25
C VAL A 306 40.27 13.03 -11.58
N VAL A 307 40.29 13.90 -12.59
CA VAL A 307 40.17 13.58 -14.01
C VAL A 307 40.93 12.29 -14.31
N ILE A 308 40.28 11.12 -14.24
CA ILE A 308 40.88 9.83 -14.63
C ILE A 308 40.19 9.29 -15.89
N SER A 309 39.05 9.83 -16.30
CA SER A 309 38.39 9.45 -17.56
C SER A 309 38.86 10.27 -18.78
N LYS A 310 40.07 10.84 -18.76
CA LYS A 310 40.62 11.52 -19.94
C LYS A 310 42.12 11.26 -20.10
N ASN A 311 42.49 9.99 -20.29
CA ASN A 311 43.48 9.54 -21.29
C ASN A 311 43.80 8.04 -21.28
N VAL A 312 42.83 7.18 -20.94
CA VAL A 312 42.92 5.75 -21.26
C VAL A 312 43.27 5.54 -22.74
N GLU A 313 42.74 6.39 -23.63
CA GLU A 313 43.04 6.36 -25.07
C GLU A 313 44.52 6.63 -25.41
N ILE A 314 45.18 7.60 -24.76
CA ILE A 314 46.61 7.88 -24.99
C ILE A 314 47.47 6.72 -24.45
N LEU A 315 47.14 6.16 -23.30
CA LEU A 315 47.84 5.00 -22.75
C LEU A 315 47.66 3.75 -23.64
N GLN A 316 46.43 3.46 -24.05
CA GLN A 316 46.13 2.33 -24.95
C GLN A 316 46.82 2.47 -26.31
N SER A 317 46.80 3.67 -26.89
CA SER A 317 47.47 3.92 -28.18
C SER A 317 49.00 3.83 -28.05
N PHE A 318 49.58 4.27 -26.94
CA PHE A 318 51.00 4.10 -26.65
C PHE A 318 51.38 2.62 -26.54
N VAL A 319 50.68 1.85 -25.69
CA VAL A 319 50.90 0.41 -25.49
C VAL A 319 50.79 -0.35 -26.82
N LYS A 320 49.70 -0.14 -27.57
CA LYS A 320 49.45 -0.82 -28.86
C LYS A 320 50.53 -0.50 -29.90
N THR A 321 50.98 0.75 -29.97
CA THR A 321 52.05 1.16 -30.90
C THR A 321 53.39 0.52 -30.52
N TYR A 322 53.66 0.41 -29.23
CA TYR A 322 54.87 -0.19 -28.70
C TYR A 322 54.91 -1.71 -28.92
N GLU A 323 53.82 -2.42 -28.61
CA GLU A 323 53.67 -3.85 -28.90
C GLU A 323 53.88 -4.14 -30.39
N ARG A 324 53.33 -3.30 -31.28
CA ARG A 324 53.54 -3.43 -32.72
C ARG A 324 55.01 -3.31 -33.09
N ARG A 325 55.77 -2.42 -32.44
CA ARG A 325 57.21 -2.28 -32.66
C ARG A 325 57.98 -3.51 -32.19
N LEU A 326 57.63 -4.07 -31.02
CA LEU A 326 58.25 -5.30 -30.50
C LEU A 326 58.03 -6.48 -31.47
N ARG A 327 56.81 -6.64 -31.98
CA ARG A 327 56.51 -7.66 -33.01
C ARG A 327 57.33 -7.49 -34.29
N LEU A 328 57.51 -6.25 -34.78
CA LEU A 328 58.35 -6.03 -35.97
C LEU A 328 59.84 -6.28 -35.70
N ARG A 329 60.31 -6.10 -34.46
CA ARG A 329 61.68 -6.46 -34.07
C ARG A 329 61.87 -7.97 -34.05
N SER A 330 60.95 -8.72 -33.44
CA SER A 330 61.04 -10.19 -33.47
C SER A 330 60.92 -10.75 -34.89
N GLU A 331 60.11 -10.12 -35.75
CA GLU A 331 60.07 -10.45 -37.18
C GLU A 331 61.42 -10.18 -37.86
N MET A 332 62.08 -9.07 -37.54
CA MET A 332 63.44 -8.76 -38.03
C MET A 332 64.47 -9.81 -37.56
N ASP A 333 64.41 -10.21 -36.29
CA ASP A 333 65.32 -11.21 -35.73
C ASP A 333 65.12 -12.58 -36.40
N SER A 334 63.87 -12.97 -36.66
CA SER A 334 63.54 -14.18 -37.41
C SER A 334 64.03 -14.14 -38.87
N LEU A 335 63.98 -12.95 -39.49
CA LEU A 335 64.48 -12.71 -40.84
C LEU A 335 66.01 -12.81 -40.89
N GLU A 336 66.70 -12.27 -39.88
CA GLU A 336 68.16 -12.38 -39.73
C GLU A 336 68.57 -13.85 -39.55
N ALA A 337 67.93 -14.58 -38.64
CA ALA A 337 68.19 -15.99 -38.42
C ALA A 337 67.95 -16.85 -39.68
N SER A 338 66.91 -16.53 -40.45
CA SER A 338 66.63 -17.23 -41.72
C SER A 338 67.69 -16.93 -42.79
N PHE A 339 68.27 -15.73 -42.79
CA PHE A 339 69.37 -15.36 -43.66
C PHE A 339 70.70 -16.03 -43.24
N GLU A 340 71.02 -16.03 -41.95
CA GLU A 340 72.20 -16.72 -41.40
C GLU A 340 72.17 -18.23 -41.70
N ASN A 341 70.98 -18.84 -41.59
CA ASN A 341 70.75 -20.24 -41.94
C ASN A 341 70.63 -20.51 -43.46
N LYS A 342 70.92 -19.52 -44.31
CA LYS A 342 70.89 -19.60 -45.78
C LYS A 342 69.53 -20.01 -46.39
N ARG A 343 68.43 -19.86 -45.64
CA ARG A 343 67.07 -20.19 -46.10
C ARG A 343 66.47 -19.14 -47.05
N ILE A 344 67.02 -17.92 -47.04
CA ILE A 344 66.52 -16.79 -47.83
C ILE A 344 67.67 -16.21 -48.65
N ARG A 345 67.39 -15.86 -49.92
CA ARG A 345 68.36 -15.21 -50.81
C ARG A 345 68.65 -13.78 -50.35
N LYS A 346 69.88 -13.31 -50.55
CA LYS A 346 70.35 -11.96 -50.14
C LYS A 346 69.45 -10.82 -50.65
N LYS A 347 68.94 -10.93 -51.89
CA LYS A 347 68.04 -9.93 -52.49
C LYS A 347 66.73 -9.79 -51.71
N ASP A 348 66.12 -10.91 -51.33
CA ASP A 348 64.85 -10.95 -50.60
C ASP A 348 65.00 -10.50 -49.15
N TYR A 349 66.10 -10.91 -48.50
CA TYR A 349 66.48 -10.42 -47.18
C TYR A 349 66.60 -8.89 -47.18
N ASN A 350 67.38 -8.32 -48.11
CA ASN A 350 67.57 -6.87 -48.19
C ASN A 350 66.26 -6.12 -48.46
N ARG A 351 65.39 -6.66 -49.32
CA ARG A 351 64.07 -6.07 -49.60
C ARG A 351 63.21 -6.05 -48.34
N ARG A 352 63.05 -7.19 -47.66
CA ARG A 352 62.20 -7.33 -46.45
C ARG A 352 62.75 -6.52 -45.28
N LYS A 353 64.07 -6.54 -45.06
CA LYS A 353 64.76 -5.74 -44.05
C LYS A 353 64.47 -4.26 -44.21
N ARG A 354 64.58 -3.72 -45.43
CA ARG A 354 64.29 -2.30 -45.70
C ARG A 354 62.85 -1.93 -45.34
N ILE A 355 61.88 -2.80 -45.66
CA ILE A 355 60.46 -2.57 -45.34
C ILE A 355 60.23 -2.56 -43.82
N LEU A 356 60.79 -3.54 -43.10
CA LEU A 356 60.67 -3.63 -41.65
C LEU A 356 61.36 -2.43 -40.96
N GLU A 357 62.55 -2.04 -41.41
CA GLU A 357 63.27 -0.86 -40.90
C GLU A 357 62.45 0.42 -41.10
N GLN A 358 61.84 0.61 -42.28
CA GLN A 358 61.00 1.77 -42.55
C GLN A 358 59.79 1.81 -41.62
N ARG A 359 59.11 0.67 -41.41
CA ARG A 359 57.96 0.55 -40.49
C ARG A 359 58.37 0.84 -39.05
N ILE A 360 59.48 0.28 -38.58
CA ILE A 360 60.01 0.55 -37.23
C ILE A 360 60.34 2.04 -37.05
N ARG A 361 60.93 2.70 -38.06
CA ARG A 361 61.20 4.15 -38.03
C ARG A 361 59.92 4.97 -37.88
N MET A 362 58.85 4.61 -38.59
CA MET A 362 57.54 5.27 -38.45
C MET A 362 56.95 5.08 -37.05
N LEU A 363 56.97 3.85 -36.53
CA LEU A 363 56.50 3.56 -35.17
C LEU A 363 57.30 4.31 -34.10
N ASN A 364 58.63 4.43 -34.25
CA ASN A 364 59.45 5.20 -33.32
C ASN A 364 59.07 6.68 -33.27
N LYS A 365 58.70 7.29 -34.41
CA LYS A 365 58.20 8.68 -34.41
C LYS A 365 56.86 8.78 -33.67
N ALA A 366 55.95 7.85 -33.90
CA ALA A 366 54.66 7.80 -33.21
C ALA A 366 54.82 7.58 -31.70
N ILE A 367 55.67 6.64 -31.28
CA ILE A 367 55.98 6.36 -29.88
C ILE A 367 56.53 7.61 -29.18
N LYS A 368 57.46 8.34 -29.80
CA LYS A 368 57.98 9.60 -29.22
C LYS A 368 56.89 10.64 -29.01
N LYS A 369 55.96 10.79 -29.96
CA LYS A 369 54.82 11.71 -29.84
C LYS A 369 53.90 11.32 -28.69
N LEU A 370 53.54 10.03 -28.63
CA LEU A 370 52.66 9.48 -27.59
C LEU A 370 53.31 9.48 -26.19
N ALA A 371 54.63 9.25 -26.11
CA ALA A 371 55.38 9.29 -24.84
C ALA A 371 55.27 10.65 -24.14
N ASN A 372 55.22 11.75 -24.89
CA ASN A 372 54.99 13.07 -24.32
C ASN A 372 53.59 13.22 -23.74
N GLY A 373 52.57 12.67 -24.41
CA GLY A 373 51.21 12.60 -23.86
C GLY A 373 51.17 11.81 -22.56
N VAL A 374 51.76 10.61 -22.54
CA VAL A 374 51.82 9.74 -21.36
C VAL A 374 52.55 10.40 -20.18
N ARG A 375 53.58 11.22 -20.43
CA ARG A 375 54.27 11.98 -19.38
C ARG A 375 53.40 13.02 -18.68
N LEU A 376 52.46 13.63 -19.41
CA LEU A 376 51.59 14.67 -18.89
C LEU A 376 50.47 14.11 -18.00
N GLU A 377 50.18 12.81 -18.10
CA GLU A 377 49.15 12.13 -17.30
C GLU A 377 49.52 12.00 -15.82
N GLY A 378 50.80 11.99 -15.48
CA GLY A 378 51.21 11.92 -14.09
C GLY A 378 52.66 11.56 -13.85
N SER A 379 53.14 11.88 -12.65
CA SER A 379 54.52 11.62 -12.20
C SER A 379 54.88 10.13 -12.24
N LYS A 380 53.90 9.24 -12.02
CA LYS A 380 54.04 7.78 -12.13
C LYS A 380 54.36 7.34 -13.57
N TYR A 381 53.56 7.77 -14.54
CA TYR A 381 53.75 7.43 -15.95
C TYR A 381 55.04 8.02 -16.53
N LYS A 382 55.42 9.22 -16.08
CA LYS A 382 56.72 9.81 -16.41
C LYS A 382 57.89 8.89 -16.02
N LYS A 383 57.87 8.30 -14.82
CA LYS A 383 58.89 7.33 -14.37
C LYS A 383 58.92 6.08 -15.26
N PHE A 384 57.77 5.59 -15.71
CA PHE A 384 57.71 4.45 -16.63
C PHE A 384 58.34 4.77 -17.98
N ILE A 385 58.02 5.92 -18.57
CA ILE A 385 58.64 6.38 -19.83
C ILE A 385 60.16 6.55 -19.66
N GLU A 386 60.62 7.13 -18.56
CA GLU A 386 62.06 7.29 -18.28
C GLU A 386 62.78 5.95 -18.16
N ARG A 387 62.16 4.94 -17.52
CA ARG A 387 62.74 3.58 -17.42
C ARG A 387 62.78 2.89 -18.79
N ILE A 388 61.74 3.06 -19.63
CA ILE A 388 61.75 2.58 -21.02
C ILE A 388 62.89 3.24 -21.81
N GLU A 389 63.01 4.57 -21.76
CA GLU A 389 64.06 5.29 -22.50
C GLU A 389 65.47 4.92 -22.02
N ARG A 390 65.66 4.69 -20.72
CA ARG A 390 66.93 4.19 -20.17
C ARG A 390 67.29 2.82 -20.76
N SER A 391 66.33 1.90 -20.77
CA SER A 391 66.52 0.55 -21.31
C SER A 391 66.74 0.57 -22.84
N GLU A 392 66.06 1.47 -23.56
CA GLU A 392 66.31 1.67 -24.99
C GLU A 392 67.71 2.22 -25.26
N LYS A 393 68.17 3.19 -24.46
CA LYS A 393 69.53 3.72 -24.56
C LYS A 393 70.56 2.64 -24.31
N GLU A 394 70.36 1.79 -23.30
CA GLU A 394 71.21 0.64 -23.03
C GLU A 394 71.29 -0.31 -24.24
N ILE A 395 70.15 -0.70 -24.81
CA ILE A 395 70.11 -1.53 -26.03
C ILE A 395 70.87 -0.86 -27.18
N THR A 396 70.71 0.45 -27.40
CA THR A 396 71.44 1.14 -28.48
C THR A 396 72.94 1.19 -28.22
N SER A 397 73.37 1.39 -26.97
CA SER A 397 74.78 1.39 -26.59
C SER A 397 75.41 0.01 -26.81
N VAL A 398 74.76 -1.04 -26.30
CA VAL A 398 75.24 -2.42 -26.45
C VAL A 398 75.30 -2.83 -27.92
N ASN A 399 74.34 -2.41 -28.75
CA ASN A 399 74.40 -2.63 -30.20
C ASN A 399 75.59 -1.94 -30.87
N GLY A 400 75.97 -0.74 -30.40
CA GLY A 400 77.20 -0.07 -30.81
C GLY A 400 78.44 -0.90 -30.48
N GLU A 401 78.52 -1.45 -29.25
CA GLU A 401 79.60 -2.32 -28.82
C GLU A 401 79.66 -3.63 -29.64
N ILE A 402 78.51 -4.25 -29.95
CA ILE A 402 78.45 -5.43 -30.82
C ILE A 402 78.99 -5.11 -32.22
N ASN A 403 78.66 -3.94 -32.77
CA ASN A 403 79.17 -3.53 -34.08
C ASN A 403 80.68 -3.30 -34.06
N HIS A 404 81.21 -2.65 -33.02
CA HIS A 404 82.65 -2.51 -32.82
C HIS A 404 83.34 -3.87 -32.67
N LEU A 405 82.77 -4.77 -31.88
CA LEU A 405 83.24 -6.15 -31.69
C LEU A 405 83.26 -6.93 -33.03
N ARG A 406 82.23 -6.77 -33.87
CA ARG A 406 82.19 -7.35 -35.23
C ARG A 406 83.31 -6.82 -36.11
N THR A 407 83.62 -5.52 -36.04
CA THR A 407 84.71 -4.91 -36.81
C THR A 407 86.07 -5.47 -36.36
N GLN A 408 86.32 -5.56 -35.04
CA GLN A 408 87.54 -6.14 -34.49
C GLN A 408 87.73 -7.61 -34.86
N PHE A 409 86.64 -8.39 -34.90
CA PHE A 409 86.71 -9.78 -35.34
C PHE A 409 87.05 -9.89 -36.83
N ARG A 410 86.45 -9.03 -37.67
CA ARG A 410 86.73 -8.99 -39.12
C ARG A 410 88.17 -8.57 -39.42
N SER A 411 88.74 -7.67 -38.63
CA SER A 411 90.14 -7.26 -38.71
C SER A 411 91.12 -8.24 -38.03
N LYS A 412 90.64 -9.41 -37.56
CA LYS A 412 91.42 -10.46 -36.86
C LYS A 412 92.11 -9.99 -35.57
N GLN A 413 91.65 -8.91 -34.94
CA GLN A 413 92.24 -8.36 -33.71
C GLN A 413 91.82 -9.13 -32.44
N ILE A 414 90.80 -10.00 -32.52
CA ILE A 414 90.31 -10.81 -31.42
C ILE A 414 90.12 -12.27 -31.84
N SER A 415 90.36 -13.19 -30.90
CA SER A 415 90.15 -14.62 -31.15
C SER A 415 88.68 -14.97 -31.26
N ARG A 416 88.37 -16.06 -31.98
CA ARG A 416 86.99 -16.55 -32.18
C ARG A 416 86.27 -16.86 -30.87
N ASN A 417 86.99 -17.41 -29.88
CA ASN A 417 86.41 -17.72 -28.57
C ASN A 417 86.06 -16.43 -27.82
N LYS A 418 86.98 -15.45 -27.78
CA LYS A 418 86.73 -14.14 -27.17
C LYS A 418 85.56 -13.41 -27.83
N TYR A 419 85.43 -13.50 -29.15
CA TYR A 419 84.29 -12.95 -29.89
C TYR A 419 82.96 -13.58 -29.44
N ARG A 420 82.88 -14.92 -29.40
CA ARG A 420 81.67 -15.65 -29.01
C ARG A 420 81.26 -15.35 -27.56
N ASP A 421 82.23 -15.30 -26.65
CA ASP A 421 81.97 -15.03 -25.24
C ASP A 421 81.44 -13.61 -25.02
N SER A 422 82.08 -12.61 -25.64
CA SER A 422 81.60 -11.22 -25.59
C SER A 422 80.23 -11.06 -26.25
N GLN A 423 80.00 -11.72 -27.40
CA GLN A 423 78.71 -11.68 -28.08
C GLN A 423 77.59 -12.27 -27.22
N ARG A 424 77.84 -13.39 -26.54
CA ARG A 424 76.86 -13.98 -25.60
C ARG A 424 76.55 -13.02 -24.46
N LYS A 425 77.57 -12.40 -23.86
CA LYS A 425 77.38 -11.41 -22.78
C LYS A 425 76.56 -10.21 -23.24
N TYR A 426 76.82 -9.69 -24.43
CA TYR A 426 76.06 -8.56 -24.98
C TYR A 426 74.61 -8.93 -25.32
N ASN A 427 74.38 -10.11 -25.89
CA ASN A 427 73.02 -10.59 -26.13
C ASN A 427 72.24 -10.75 -24.82
N GLN A 428 72.85 -11.29 -23.76
CA GLN A 428 72.22 -11.35 -22.44
C GLN A 428 71.85 -9.97 -21.88
N LYS A 429 72.67 -8.94 -22.10
CA LYS A 429 72.34 -7.57 -21.71
C LYS A 429 71.15 -7.02 -22.51
N ILE A 430 71.11 -7.27 -23.82
CA ILE A 430 69.98 -6.89 -24.67
C ILE A 430 68.71 -7.58 -24.18
N GLU A 431 68.75 -8.88 -23.92
CA GLU A 431 67.61 -9.67 -23.42
C GLU A 431 67.05 -9.12 -22.10
N ARG A 432 67.92 -8.75 -21.16
CA ARG A 432 67.52 -8.13 -19.89
C ARG A 432 66.84 -6.77 -20.10
N ALA A 433 67.46 -5.89 -20.88
CA ALA A 433 66.88 -4.58 -21.16
C ALA A 433 65.57 -4.66 -21.96
N THR A 434 65.41 -5.69 -22.82
CA THR A 434 64.12 -5.95 -23.48
C THR A 434 63.06 -6.48 -22.53
N ALA A 435 63.41 -7.35 -21.59
CA ALA A 435 62.50 -7.85 -20.57
C ALA A 435 62.01 -6.73 -19.64
N ASP A 436 62.91 -5.81 -19.24
CA ASP A 436 62.55 -4.62 -18.46
C ASP A 436 61.52 -3.74 -19.19
N ILE A 437 61.68 -3.56 -20.51
CA ILE A 437 60.74 -2.83 -21.34
C ILE A 437 59.38 -3.54 -21.37
N GLU A 438 59.36 -4.84 -21.62
CA GLU A 438 58.11 -5.63 -21.69
C GLU A 438 57.36 -5.63 -20.35
N GLU A 439 58.07 -5.71 -19.23
CA GLU A 439 57.50 -5.59 -17.88
C GLU A 439 56.73 -4.26 -17.72
N ILE A 440 57.34 -3.15 -18.13
CA ILE A 440 56.72 -1.82 -18.02
C ILE A 440 55.52 -1.69 -18.96
N ILE A 441 55.61 -2.22 -20.19
CA ILE A 441 54.50 -2.20 -21.14
C ILE A 441 53.31 -3.01 -20.61
N ASN A 442 53.56 -4.15 -19.95
CA ASN A 442 52.51 -4.95 -19.32
C ASN A 442 51.84 -4.20 -18.15
N LYS A 443 52.61 -3.51 -17.30
CA LYS A 443 52.06 -2.66 -16.23
C LYS A 443 51.20 -1.52 -16.79
N LEU A 444 51.68 -0.85 -17.84
CA LEU A 444 50.92 0.20 -18.53
C LEU A 444 49.63 -0.36 -19.18
N ARG A 445 49.65 -1.61 -19.64
CA ARG A 445 48.48 -2.29 -20.19
C ARG A 445 47.43 -2.61 -19.12
N GLU A 446 47.85 -3.03 -17.94
CA GLU A 446 46.95 -3.29 -16.80
C GLU A 446 46.28 -2.00 -16.34
N GLU A 447 47.01 -0.89 -16.29
CA GLU A 447 46.48 0.43 -15.93
C GLU A 447 45.59 1.05 -17.02
N ALA A 448 45.63 0.52 -18.25
CA ALA A 448 44.84 0.98 -19.37
C ALA A 448 43.56 0.14 -19.62
N LYS A 449 43.29 -0.86 -18.77
CA LYS A 449 42.01 -1.61 -18.71
C LYS A 449 41.08 -0.94 -17.71
#